data_AF-A0A6N8GDA5-F1
#
_entry.id   AF-A0A6N8GDA5-F1
#
_cell.length_a   1.000
_cell.length_b   1.000
_cell.length_c   1.000
_cell.angle_alpha   90.00
_cell.angle_beta   90.00
_cell.angle_gamma   90.00
#
_symmetry.space_group_name_H-M   'P 1'
#
loop_
_entity.id
_entity.type
_entity.pdbx_description
1 polymer ?
#
loop_
_entity_poly.entity_id
_entity_poly.type
_entity_poly.pdbx_seq_one_letter_code
_entity_poly.pdbx_strand_id
1 'polypeptide(L)'
;MTQTPTAPQNLFDELRLVHGMLRRDLRTCRELAEAALAGAPAHAIRAELDRLANRGPLFQLKVTCLRYCRVVHAHHGIEDAMLLPAVRRAAPHLGEAVDRLEADHRTVAAVLDEVEAAAQALDAGADTAARTRLSEALTALSDHLLEHLDFEEESIGPVLATWTQWPRA
;
A
#
# COMPACT_ATOMS: atom_id res chain seq x y z
N MET A 1 -16.80 -7.20 24.68
CA MET A 1 -15.74 -8.24 24.74
C MET A 1 -14.72 -7.91 23.68
N THR A 2 -13.67 -7.18 24.05
CA THR A 2 -12.54 -6.88 23.17
C THR A 2 -11.70 -8.15 23.06
N GLN A 3 -11.79 -8.85 21.92
CA GLN A 3 -10.86 -9.93 21.61
C GLN A 3 -9.47 -9.31 21.50
N THR A 4 -8.54 -9.78 22.34
CA THR A 4 -7.12 -9.49 22.18
C THR A 4 -6.70 -10.03 20.80
N PRO A 5 -6.07 -9.23 19.93
CA PRO A 5 -5.62 -9.73 18.64
C PRO A 5 -4.64 -10.89 18.87
N THR A 6 -4.99 -12.06 18.36
CA THR A 6 -4.14 -13.26 18.41
C THR A 6 -2.86 -12.99 17.62
N ALA A 7 -1.70 -13.39 18.17
CA ALA A 7 -0.43 -13.27 17.46
C ALA A 7 -0.48 -14.08 16.14
N PRO A 8 0.12 -13.56 15.04
CA PRO A 8 0.16 -14.29 13.77
C PRO A 8 0.87 -15.63 13.95
N GLN A 9 0.34 -16.69 13.32
CA GLN A 9 0.84 -18.05 13.49
C GLN A 9 1.74 -18.50 12.34
N ASN A 10 1.65 -17.82 11.20
CA ASN A 10 2.41 -18.06 9.98
C ASN A 10 2.59 -16.75 9.20
N LEU A 11 3.41 -16.78 8.15
CA LEU A 11 3.69 -15.59 7.34
C LEU A 11 2.47 -15.08 6.58
N PHE A 12 1.47 -15.92 6.29
CA PHE A 12 0.23 -15.46 5.67
C PHE A 12 -0.61 -14.61 6.65
N ASP A 13 -0.65 -14.97 7.94
CA ASP A 13 -1.30 -14.15 8.96
C ASP A 13 -0.60 -12.79 9.10
N GLU A 14 0.74 -12.78 9.09
CA GLU A 14 1.53 -11.54 9.11
C GLU A 14 1.21 -10.65 7.89
N LEU A 15 1.19 -11.24 6.69
CA LEU A 15 0.84 -10.55 5.45
C LEU A 15 -0.56 -9.94 5.53
N ARG A 16 -1.57 -10.74 5.92
CA ARG A 16 -2.97 -10.27 6.06
C ARG A 16 -3.13 -9.17 7.10
N LEU A 17 -2.31 -9.16 8.15
CA LEU A 17 -2.30 -8.06 9.12
C LEU A 17 -1.82 -6.76 8.45
N VAL A 18 -0.73 -6.82 7.67
CA VAL A 18 -0.22 -5.68 6.89
C VAL A 18 -1.25 -5.22 5.85
N HIS A 19 -1.77 -6.14 5.04
CA HIS A 19 -2.76 -5.83 4.01
C HIS A 19 -4.05 -5.27 4.61
N GLY A 20 -4.49 -5.81 5.74
CA GLY A 20 -5.64 -5.30 6.47
C GLY A 20 -5.47 -3.85 6.89
N MET A 21 -4.24 -3.40 7.17
CA MET A 21 -3.93 -1.98 7.43
C MET A 21 -3.97 -1.17 6.14
N LEU A 22 -3.29 -1.62 5.09
CA LEU A 22 -3.27 -0.95 3.79
C LEU A 22 -4.68 -0.74 3.23
N ARG A 23 -5.55 -1.75 3.30
CA ARG A 23 -6.96 -1.64 2.88
C ARG A 23 -7.76 -0.60 3.68
N ARG A 24 -7.37 -0.27 4.92
CA ARG A 24 -8.01 0.82 5.68
C ARG A 24 -7.56 2.18 5.15
N ASP A 25 -6.27 2.33 4.92
CA ASP A 25 -5.69 3.58 4.42
C ASP A 25 -6.19 3.91 3.01
N LEU A 26 -6.38 2.89 2.16
CA LEU A 26 -6.95 3.06 0.81
C LEU A 26 -8.40 3.57 0.83
N ARG A 27 -9.20 3.24 1.84
CA ARG A 27 -10.53 3.85 1.98
C ARG A 27 -10.44 5.35 2.21
N THR A 28 -9.51 5.78 3.05
CA THR A 28 -9.28 7.22 3.26
C THR A 28 -8.71 7.89 2.01
N CYS A 29 -7.92 7.19 1.19
CA CYS A 29 -7.49 7.72 -0.12
C CYS A 29 -8.68 8.01 -1.04
N ARG A 30 -9.69 7.13 -1.09
CA ARG A 30 -10.93 7.37 -1.85
C ARG A 30 -11.73 8.55 -1.31
N GLU A 31 -11.88 8.65 0.01
CA GLU A 31 -12.54 9.80 0.66
C GLU A 31 -11.83 11.13 0.32
N LEU A 32 -10.50 11.12 0.26
CA LEU A 32 -9.71 12.30 -0.10
C LEU A 32 -9.82 12.66 -1.59
N ALA A 33 -9.91 11.67 -2.47
CA ALA A 33 -10.16 11.90 -3.89
C ALA A 33 -11.50 12.63 -4.10
N GLU A 34 -12.57 12.14 -3.47
CA GLU A 34 -13.89 12.78 -3.51
C GLU A 34 -13.86 14.20 -2.92
N ALA A 35 -13.19 14.38 -1.78
CA ALA A 35 -13.06 15.69 -1.14
C ALA A 35 -12.27 16.70 -2.01
N ALA A 36 -11.23 16.23 -2.72
CA ALA A 36 -10.45 17.07 -3.62
C ALA A 36 -11.32 17.64 -4.76
N LEU A 37 -12.15 16.79 -5.37
CA LEU A 37 -13.10 17.17 -6.42
C LEU A 37 -14.23 18.06 -5.90
N ALA A 38 -14.69 17.82 -4.67
CA ALA A 38 -15.71 18.66 -4.02
C ALA A 38 -15.18 20.06 -3.62
N GLY A 39 -13.91 20.37 -3.88
CA GLY A 39 -13.32 21.68 -3.60
C GLY A 39 -12.92 21.88 -2.14
N ALA A 40 -12.68 20.81 -1.38
CA ALA A 40 -12.24 20.91 0.00
C ALA A 40 -10.97 21.78 0.12
N PRO A 41 -10.78 22.56 1.19
CA PRO A 41 -9.60 23.40 1.35
C PRO A 41 -8.31 22.59 1.27
N ALA A 42 -7.30 23.08 0.53
CA ALA A 42 -6.04 22.34 0.33
C ALA A 42 -5.35 21.97 1.65
N HIS A 43 -5.41 22.85 2.66
CA HIS A 43 -4.86 22.57 3.98
C HIS A 43 -5.55 21.39 4.70
N ALA A 44 -6.84 21.16 4.45
CA ALA A 44 -7.59 20.06 5.05
C ALA A 44 -7.21 18.74 4.39
N ILE A 45 -7.14 18.71 3.05
CA ILE A 45 -6.64 17.56 2.28
C ILE A 45 -5.23 17.19 2.75
N ARG A 46 -4.36 18.20 2.90
CA ARG A 46 -3.00 18.00 3.39
C ARG A 46 -2.96 17.42 4.80
N ALA A 47 -3.78 17.93 5.71
CA ALA A 47 -3.82 17.44 7.09
C ALA A 47 -4.20 15.96 7.15
N GLU A 48 -5.13 15.49 6.32
CA GLU A 48 -5.50 14.07 6.28
C GLU A 48 -4.43 13.20 5.61
N LEU A 49 -3.84 13.67 4.50
CA LEU A 49 -2.68 13.04 3.86
C LEU A 49 -1.53 12.84 4.85
N ASP A 50 -1.23 13.86 5.65
CA ASP A 50 -0.23 13.78 6.72
C ASP A 50 -0.66 12.84 7.85
N ARG A 51 -1.96 12.70 8.17
CA ARG A 51 -2.43 11.73 9.16
C ARG A 51 -2.33 10.29 8.67
N LEU A 52 -2.67 10.02 7.40
CA LEU A 52 -2.49 8.69 6.80
C LEU A 52 -1.03 8.24 6.90
N ALA A 53 -0.12 9.15 6.56
CA ALA A 53 1.31 8.94 6.73
C ALA A 53 1.77 8.65 8.18
N ASN A 54 1.02 9.08 9.21
CA ASN A 54 1.45 9.01 10.61
C ASN A 54 0.69 8.00 11.49
N ARG A 55 -0.36 7.32 11.00
CA ARG A 55 -1.20 6.39 11.79
C ARG A 55 -0.86 4.89 11.63
N GLY A 56 0.02 4.51 10.70
CA GLY A 56 0.43 3.12 10.50
C GLY A 56 1.30 2.58 11.66
N PRO A 57 1.00 1.41 12.25
CA PRO A 57 1.69 0.90 13.45
C PRO A 57 3.15 0.47 13.25
N LEU A 58 3.70 0.55 12.03
CA LEU A 58 5.13 0.36 11.73
C LEU A 58 5.96 1.66 11.77
N PHE A 59 5.37 2.85 12.03
CA PHE A 59 6.01 4.15 11.70
C PHE A 59 5.99 5.26 12.79
N GLN A 60 6.35 4.95 14.05
CA GLN A 60 6.56 5.96 15.12
C GLN A 60 7.72 6.97 14.92
N LEU A 61 8.18 7.25 13.70
CA LEU A 61 9.38 8.08 13.47
C LEU A 61 9.24 9.22 12.45
N LYS A 62 8.37 10.21 12.68
CA LYS A 62 8.31 11.60 12.12
C LYS A 62 8.53 11.93 10.62
N VAL A 63 7.61 12.79 10.11
CA VAL A 63 7.68 13.70 8.94
C VAL A 63 6.96 13.24 7.64
N THR A 64 5.88 13.98 7.32
CA THR A 64 5.06 14.17 6.08
C THR A 64 4.47 12.99 5.29
N CYS A 65 3.42 13.28 4.50
CA CYS A 65 2.69 12.41 3.53
C CYS A 65 3.54 11.36 2.77
N LEU A 66 4.82 11.66 2.55
CA LEU A 66 5.90 10.79 2.04
C LEU A 66 6.02 9.41 2.73
N ARG A 67 5.42 9.22 3.90
CA ARG A 67 5.52 7.97 4.66
C ARG A 67 4.69 6.83 4.11
N TYR A 68 3.49 7.09 3.57
CA TYR A 68 2.65 6.01 3.06
C TYR A 68 3.29 5.35 1.84
N CYS A 69 3.76 6.17 0.88
CA CYS A 69 4.52 5.69 -0.28
C CYS A 69 5.74 4.89 0.16
N ARG A 70 6.50 5.37 1.16
CA ARG A 70 7.67 4.66 1.71
C ARG A 70 7.33 3.35 2.42
N VAL A 71 6.16 3.23 3.06
CA VAL A 71 5.72 1.99 3.71
C VAL A 71 5.43 0.93 2.65
N VAL A 72 4.61 1.27 1.65
CA VAL A 72 4.26 0.33 0.57
C VAL A 72 5.52 -0.05 -0.22
N HIS A 73 6.39 0.91 -0.54
CA HIS A 73 7.69 0.64 -1.14
C HIS A 73 8.58 -0.27 -0.28
N ALA A 74 8.62 -0.07 1.04
CA ALA A 74 9.43 -0.89 1.93
C ALA A 74 8.88 -2.32 2.05
N HIS A 75 7.57 -2.47 2.13
CA HIS A 75 6.87 -3.76 2.14
C HIS A 75 7.14 -4.55 0.85
N HIS A 76 6.80 -3.97 -0.31
CA HIS A 76 7.05 -4.60 -1.60
C HIS A 76 8.55 -4.83 -1.83
N GLY A 77 9.42 -3.92 -1.39
CA GLY A 77 10.87 -4.08 -1.50
C GLY A 77 11.41 -5.25 -0.68
N ILE A 78 10.85 -5.53 0.51
CA ILE A 78 11.18 -6.73 1.29
C ILE A 78 10.70 -7.99 0.56
N GLU A 79 9.52 -7.94 -0.04
CA GLU A 79 8.95 -9.06 -0.77
C GLU A 79 9.77 -9.40 -2.01
N ASP A 80 10.08 -8.40 -2.83
CA ASP A 80 10.95 -8.52 -4.01
C ASP A 80 12.33 -9.08 -3.65
N ALA A 81 12.92 -8.62 -2.55
CA ALA A 81 14.27 -9.00 -2.18
C ALA A 81 14.34 -10.39 -1.51
N MET A 82 13.32 -10.78 -0.75
CA MET A 82 13.38 -11.94 0.15
C MET A 82 12.23 -12.93 -0.05
N LEU A 83 10.98 -12.47 -0.01
CA LEU A 83 9.81 -13.34 0.02
C LEU A 83 9.56 -14.02 -1.32
N LEU A 84 9.41 -13.23 -2.38
CA LEU A 84 9.08 -13.70 -3.73
C LEU A 84 10.16 -14.64 -4.30
N PRO A 85 11.47 -14.37 -4.14
CA PRO A 85 12.51 -15.34 -4.51
C PRO A 85 12.38 -16.67 -3.76
N ALA A 86 12.00 -16.64 -2.48
CA ALA A 86 11.81 -17.87 -1.71
C ALA A 86 10.55 -18.64 -2.15
N VAL A 87 9.46 -17.93 -2.49
CA VAL A 87 8.25 -18.55 -3.06
C VAL A 87 8.59 -19.23 -4.38
N ARG A 88 9.33 -18.58 -5.28
CA ARG A 88 9.78 -19.20 -6.55
C ARG A 88 10.57 -20.50 -6.33
N ARG A 89 11.42 -20.57 -5.30
CA ARG A 89 12.19 -21.79 -4.97
C ARG A 89 11.31 -22.90 -4.39
N ALA A 90 10.41 -22.57 -3.48
CA ALA A 90 9.58 -23.54 -2.78
C ALA A 90 8.38 -24.04 -3.62
N ALA A 91 7.85 -23.18 -4.48
CA ALA A 91 6.69 -23.44 -5.32
C ALA A 91 6.92 -22.96 -6.77
N PRO A 92 7.77 -23.65 -7.56
CA PRO A 92 8.14 -23.20 -8.91
C PRO A 92 6.96 -23.03 -9.88
N HIS A 93 5.85 -23.74 -9.64
CA HIS A 93 4.62 -23.63 -10.42
C HIS A 93 3.92 -22.26 -10.28
N LEU A 94 4.28 -21.46 -9.27
CA LEU A 94 3.79 -20.09 -9.08
C LEU A 94 4.63 -19.02 -9.80
N GLY A 95 5.57 -19.41 -10.66
CA GLY A 95 6.49 -18.49 -11.34
C GLY A 95 5.78 -17.30 -12.02
N GLU A 96 4.71 -17.57 -12.78
CA GLU A 96 3.93 -16.52 -13.46
C GLU A 96 3.20 -15.59 -12.48
N ALA A 97 2.72 -16.13 -11.35
CA ALA A 97 2.10 -15.31 -10.31
C ALA A 97 3.12 -14.37 -9.67
N VAL A 98 4.34 -14.86 -9.41
CA VAL A 98 5.42 -14.01 -8.89
C VAL A 98 5.85 -12.95 -9.90
N ASP A 99 5.97 -13.29 -11.19
CA ASP A 99 6.26 -12.31 -12.25
C ASP A 99 5.22 -11.18 -12.29
N ARG A 100 3.94 -11.53 -12.11
CA ARG A 100 2.84 -10.56 -12.02
C ARG A 100 2.98 -9.69 -10.76
N LEU A 101 3.23 -10.27 -9.58
CA LEU A 101 3.37 -9.51 -8.34
C LEU A 101 4.50 -8.47 -8.45
N GLU A 102 5.66 -8.85 -8.98
CA GLU A 102 6.77 -7.92 -9.22
C GLU A 102 6.39 -6.80 -10.21
N ALA A 103 5.53 -7.10 -11.20
CA ALA A 103 5.01 -6.08 -12.13
C ALA A 103 3.99 -5.14 -11.49
N ASP A 104 3.12 -5.66 -10.64
CA ASP A 104 2.17 -4.89 -9.86
C ASP A 104 2.91 -3.96 -8.90
N HIS A 105 3.99 -4.42 -8.25
CA HIS A 105 4.85 -3.58 -7.39
C HIS A 105 5.39 -2.36 -8.13
N ARG A 106 5.88 -2.54 -9.36
CA ARG A 106 6.37 -1.41 -10.19
C ARG A 106 5.26 -0.44 -10.57
N THR A 107 4.07 -0.95 -10.88
CA THR A 107 2.90 -0.13 -11.19
C THR A 107 2.47 0.70 -9.98
N VAL A 108 2.35 0.07 -8.82
CA VAL A 108 1.99 0.74 -7.56
C VAL A 108 3.04 1.79 -7.20
N ALA A 109 4.33 1.49 -7.36
CA ALA A 109 5.40 2.46 -7.12
C ALA A 109 5.24 3.73 -7.97
N ALA A 110 5.00 3.58 -9.28
CA ALA A 110 4.79 4.72 -10.17
C ALA A 110 3.54 5.55 -9.82
N VAL A 111 2.45 4.90 -9.38
CA VAL A 111 1.24 5.60 -8.96
C VAL A 111 1.45 6.34 -7.64
N LEU A 112 2.22 5.78 -6.71
CA LEU A 112 2.60 6.45 -5.46
C LEU A 112 3.44 7.71 -5.70
N ASP A 113 4.38 7.66 -6.65
CA ASP A 113 5.16 8.84 -7.07
C ASP A 113 4.25 9.93 -7.67
N GLU A 114 3.22 9.53 -8.42
CA GLU A 114 2.24 10.45 -9.00
C GLU A 114 1.34 11.10 -7.94
N VAL A 115 0.90 10.35 -6.93
CA VAL A 115 0.17 10.91 -5.77
C VAL A 115 1.03 11.96 -5.05
N GLU A 116 2.32 11.69 -4.87
CA GLU A 116 3.25 12.65 -4.26
C GLU A 116 3.37 13.92 -5.11
N ALA A 117 3.59 13.79 -6.41
CA ALA A 117 3.70 14.93 -7.33
C ALA A 117 2.42 15.76 -7.37
N ALA A 118 1.25 15.11 -7.40
CA ALA A 118 -0.05 15.79 -7.40
C ALA A 118 -0.32 16.53 -6.08
N ALA A 119 0.05 15.93 -4.94
CA ALA A 119 -0.07 16.58 -3.64
C ALA A 119 0.84 17.82 -3.52
N GLN A 120 2.06 17.76 -4.07
CA GLN A 120 2.98 18.90 -4.12
C GLN A 120 2.46 20.02 -5.04
N ALA A 121 1.85 19.67 -6.18
CA ALA A 121 1.25 20.66 -7.08
C ALA A 121 0.09 21.41 -6.40
N LEU A 122 -0.72 20.71 -5.59
CA LEU A 122 -1.79 21.33 -4.82
C LEU A 122 -1.27 22.40 -3.84
N ASP A 123 -0.09 22.20 -3.25
CA ASP A 123 0.55 23.18 -2.35
C ASP A 123 1.04 24.43 -3.10
N ALA A 124 1.48 24.28 -4.36
CA ALA A 124 2.00 25.37 -5.18
C ALA A 124 0.89 26.28 -5.76
N GLY A 125 -0.34 25.78 -5.83
CA GLY A 125 -1.52 26.51 -6.29
C GLY A 125 -2.70 25.56 -6.47
N ALA A 126 -3.75 25.73 -5.65
CA ALA A 126 -4.89 24.81 -5.65
C ALA A 126 -5.93 25.14 -6.73
N ASP A 127 -5.53 25.06 -8.00
CA ASP A 127 -6.45 25.16 -9.13
C ASP A 127 -7.23 23.86 -9.37
N THR A 128 -8.24 23.93 -10.25
CA THR A 128 -9.09 22.77 -10.57
C THR A 128 -8.29 21.62 -11.16
N ALA A 129 -7.24 21.88 -11.95
CA ALA A 129 -6.44 20.84 -12.59
C ALA A 129 -5.61 20.05 -11.57
N ALA A 130 -4.98 20.73 -10.61
CA ALA A 130 -4.23 20.09 -9.53
C ALA A 130 -5.13 19.18 -8.67
N ARG A 131 -6.37 19.59 -8.42
CA ARG A 131 -7.37 18.81 -7.68
C ARG A 131 -7.80 17.56 -8.42
N THR A 132 -8.11 17.71 -9.72
CA THR A 132 -8.45 16.57 -10.59
C THR A 132 -7.31 15.56 -10.62
N ARG A 133 -6.07 16.02 -10.84
CA ARG A 133 -4.89 15.16 -10.87
C ARG A 133 -4.68 14.39 -9.57
N LEU A 134 -4.82 15.05 -8.42
CA LEU A 134 -4.71 14.37 -7.11
C LEU A 134 -5.82 13.33 -6.92
N SER A 135 -7.05 13.65 -7.30
CA SER A 135 -8.16 12.71 -7.22
C SER A 135 -7.91 11.48 -8.08
N GLU A 136 -7.50 11.67 -9.35
CA GLU A 136 -7.20 10.57 -10.28
C GLU A 136 -6.08 9.67 -9.74
N ALA A 137 -5.00 10.27 -9.22
CA ALA A 137 -3.89 9.53 -8.65
C ALA A 137 -4.29 8.71 -7.41
N LEU A 138 -5.08 9.28 -6.49
CA LEU A 138 -5.58 8.58 -5.30
C LEU A 138 -6.55 7.45 -5.64
N THR A 139 -7.41 7.65 -6.65
CA THR A 139 -8.30 6.59 -7.16
C THR A 139 -7.49 5.46 -7.79
N ALA A 140 -6.55 5.78 -8.67
CA ALA A 140 -5.67 4.79 -9.30
C ALA A 140 -4.88 3.99 -8.27
N LEU A 141 -4.35 4.67 -7.23
CA LEU A 141 -3.65 4.01 -6.13
C LEU A 141 -4.55 3.00 -5.43
N SER A 142 -5.78 3.40 -5.11
CA SER A 142 -6.73 2.50 -4.45
C SER A 142 -7.09 1.30 -5.31
N ASP A 143 -7.28 1.50 -6.61
CA ASP A 143 -7.74 0.42 -7.49
C ASP A 143 -6.60 -0.59 -7.72
N HIS A 144 -5.42 -0.13 -8.11
CA HIS A 144 -4.26 -1.00 -8.34
C HIS A 144 -3.81 -1.72 -7.08
N LEU A 145 -3.73 -1.02 -5.94
CA LEU A 145 -3.26 -1.67 -4.73
C LEU A 145 -4.30 -2.66 -4.18
N LEU A 146 -5.61 -2.38 -4.26
CA LEU A 146 -6.61 -3.38 -3.84
C LEU A 146 -6.54 -4.65 -4.68
N GLU A 147 -6.46 -4.51 -6.01
CA GLU A 147 -6.34 -5.66 -6.92
C GLU A 147 -5.07 -6.48 -6.61
N HIS A 148 -3.95 -5.78 -6.43
CA HIS A 148 -2.68 -6.41 -6.09
C HIS A 148 -2.76 -7.21 -4.78
N LEU A 149 -3.28 -6.61 -3.70
CA LEU A 149 -3.37 -7.27 -2.38
C LEU A 149 -4.29 -8.50 -2.42
N ASP A 150 -5.37 -8.44 -3.21
CA ASP A 150 -6.28 -9.58 -3.39
C ASP A 150 -5.59 -10.71 -4.18
N PHE A 151 -4.89 -10.37 -5.26
CA PHE A 151 -4.16 -11.34 -6.07
C PHE A 151 -3.01 -12.01 -5.29
N GLU A 152 -2.25 -11.26 -4.49
CA GLU A 152 -1.18 -11.81 -3.67
C GLU A 152 -1.70 -12.80 -2.63
N GLU A 153 -2.75 -12.42 -1.90
CA GLU A 153 -3.35 -13.30 -0.89
C GLU A 153 -3.92 -14.58 -1.50
N GLU A 154 -4.52 -14.51 -2.70
CA GLU A 154 -5.05 -15.67 -3.41
C GLU A 154 -3.93 -16.58 -3.94
N SER A 155 -2.90 -15.98 -4.54
CA SER A 155 -1.89 -16.72 -5.31
C SER A 155 -0.80 -17.35 -4.43
N ILE A 156 -0.19 -16.58 -3.53
CA ILE A 156 0.95 -17.06 -2.71
C ILE A 156 0.55 -17.35 -1.27
N GLY A 157 -0.59 -16.84 -0.82
CA GLY A 157 -1.11 -17.06 0.54
C GLY A 157 -1.10 -18.51 1.02
N PRO A 158 -1.57 -19.49 0.21
CA PRO A 158 -1.52 -20.90 0.59
C PRO A 158 -0.11 -21.43 0.86
N VAL A 159 0.92 -20.93 0.15
CA VAL A 159 2.33 -21.29 0.42
C VAL A 159 2.78 -20.66 1.73
N LEU A 160 2.51 -19.37 1.92
CA LEU A 160 2.90 -18.62 3.12
C LEU A 160 2.25 -19.18 4.40
N ALA A 161 1.04 -19.73 4.30
CA ALA A 161 0.33 -20.38 5.41
C ALA A 161 1.09 -21.62 5.94
N THR A 162 1.98 -22.20 5.13
CA THR A 162 2.84 -23.32 5.57
C THR A 162 4.12 -22.88 6.26
N TRP A 163 4.43 -21.57 6.27
CA TRP A 163 5.69 -21.03 6.80
C TRP A 163 5.47 -20.34 8.15
N THR A 164 6.00 -20.94 9.21
CA THR A 164 5.98 -20.37 10.58
C THR A 164 7.20 -19.49 10.89
N GLN A 165 8.13 -19.40 9.95
CA GLN A 165 9.32 -18.56 10.02
C GLN A 165 9.73 -18.14 8.61
N TRP A 166 10.44 -17.03 8.50
CA TRP A 166 10.96 -16.57 7.22
C TRP A 166 11.87 -17.64 6.57
N PRO A 167 11.68 -17.94 5.28
CA PRO A 167 12.53 -18.86 4.56
C PRO A 167 13.97 -18.34 4.56
N ARG A 168 14.92 -19.20 4.93
CA ARG A 168 16.34 -18.83 4.90
C ARG A 168 16.81 -18.73 3.44
N ALA A 169 17.69 -17.77 3.19
CA ALA A 169 18.35 -17.60 1.89
C ALA A 169 19.15 -18.85 1.52
#